data_AF-A0A2N6FE30-F1
#
_entry.id   AF-A0A2N6FE30-F1
#
_cell.length_a   1.000
_cell.length_b   1.000
_cell.length_c   1.000
_cell.angle_alpha   90.00
_cell.angle_beta   90.00
_cell.angle_gamma   90.00
#
_symmetry.space_group_name_H-M   'P 1'
#
loop_
_entity.id
_entity.type
_entity.pdbx_description
1 polymer ?
#
loop_
_entity_poly.entity_id
_entity_poly.type
_entity_poly.pdbx_seq_one_letter_code
_entity_poly.pdbx_strand_id
1 'polypeptide(L)' 'MELSLYQDDMEQSQHEDAINRLCELYPEQCEQIEQSYLENLKDLLSGATIRTYLPIFVSRKVKETLTSEV' A
#
# COMPACT_ATOMS: atom_id res chain seq x y z
N MET A 1 12.56 -2.46 -18.55
CA MET A 1 12.34 -3.74 -17.86
C MET A 1 11.43 -3.40 -16.71
N GLU A 2 10.12 -3.62 -16.85
CA GLU A 2 9.19 -3.43 -15.74
C GLU A 2 9.54 -4.50 -14.70
N LEU A 3 10.18 -4.09 -13.62
CA LEU A 3 10.34 -4.95 -12.45
C LEU A 3 8.93 -5.14 -11.90
N SER A 4 8.47 -6.39 -11.84
CA SER A 4 7.26 -6.73 -11.10
C SER A 4 7.39 -6.14 -9.70
N LEU A 5 6.47 -5.26 -9.31
CA LEU A 5 6.47 -4.61 -8.01
C LEU A 5 6.40 -5.66 -6.88
N TYR A 6 5.68 -6.75 -7.16
CA TYR A 6 5.42 -7.87 -6.27
C TYR A 6 6.35 -9.05 -6.57
N GLN A 7 6.72 -9.79 -5.53
CA GLN A 7 7.54 -10.99 -5.58
C GLN A 7 6.76 -12.19 -6.12
N ASP A 8 5.47 -12.30 -5.78
CA ASP A 8 4.56 -13.35 -6.22
C ASP A 8 3.09 -12.87 -6.16
N ASP A 9 2.18 -13.69 -6.72
CA ASP A 9 0.74 -13.40 -6.77
C ASP A 9 0.11 -13.30 -5.36
N MET A 10 0.71 -13.95 -4.36
CA MET A 10 0.22 -13.90 -2.98
C MET A 10 0.55 -12.54 -2.35
N GLU A 11 1.75 -12.01 -2.56
CA GLU A 11 2.11 -10.64 -2.15
C GLU A 11 1.21 -9.62 -2.85
N GLN A 12 0.98 -9.77 -4.15
CA GLN A 12 0.07 -8.88 -4.89
C GLN A 12 -1.33 -8.88 -4.27
N SER A 13 -1.92 -10.06 -4.06
CA SER A 13 -3.26 -10.18 -3.47
C SER A 13 -3.34 -9.55 -2.07
N GLN A 14 -2.29 -9.65 -1.26
CA GLN A 14 -2.26 -9.01 0.06
C GLN A 14 -2.25 -7.49 -0.02
N HIS A 15 -1.56 -6.91 -1.02
CA HIS A 15 -1.57 -5.47 -1.25
C HIS A 15 -2.92 -4.99 -1.78
N GLU A 16 -3.51 -5.70 -2.73
CA GLU A 16 -4.85 -5.39 -3.26
C GLU A 16 -5.92 -5.44 -2.15
N ASP A 17 -5.91 -6.48 -1.31
CA ASP A 17 -6.80 -6.58 -0.15
C ASP A 17 -6.63 -5.41 0.83
N ALA A 18 -5.38 -4.98 1.04
CA ALA A 18 -5.06 -3.87 1.93
C ALA A 18 -5.57 -2.53 1.38
N ILE A 19 -5.43 -2.30 0.06
CA ILE A 19 -5.97 -1.13 -0.64
C ILE A 19 -7.50 -1.15 -0.58
N ASN A 20 -8.14 -2.28 -0.91
CA ASN A 20 -9.59 -2.42 -0.89
C ASN A 20 -10.17 -2.09 0.49
N ARG A 21 -9.55 -2.58 1.57
CA ARG A 21 -9.97 -2.24 2.94
C ARG A 21 -9.83 -0.75 3.27
N LEU A 22 -8.79 -0.08 2.78
CA LEU A 22 -8.65 1.37 2.96
C LEU A 22 -9.72 2.13 2.18
N CYS A 23 -10.00 1.69 0.95
CA CYS A 23 -11.08 2.19 0.12
C CYS A 23 -12.46 2.03 0.75
N GLU A 24 -12.74 0.89 1.39
CA GLU A 24 -13.98 0.69 2.14
C GLU A 24 -14.12 1.65 3.32
N LEU A 25 -13.01 2.04 3.95
CA LEU A 25 -12.99 2.99 5.06
C LEU A 25 -13.07 4.45 4.61
N TYR A 26 -12.50 4.79 3.45
CA TYR A 26 -12.43 6.13 2.89
C TYR A 26 -12.83 6.12 1.40
N PRO A 27 -14.10 5.85 1.07
CA PRO A 27 -14.54 5.58 -0.30
C PRO A 27 -14.36 6.77 -1.25
N GLU A 28 -14.38 8.00 -0.74
CA GLU A 28 -14.17 9.21 -1.53
C GLU A 28 -12.70 9.47 -1.89
N GLN A 29 -11.77 8.71 -1.29
CA GLN A 29 -10.33 8.93 -1.40
C GLN A 29 -9.60 7.76 -2.07
N CYS A 30 -10.32 6.84 -2.72
CA CYS A 30 -9.74 5.63 -3.31
C CYS A 30 -8.58 5.90 -4.28
N GLU A 31 -8.74 6.85 -5.20
CA GLU A 31 -7.66 7.19 -6.14
C GLU A 31 -6.41 7.70 -5.42
N GLN A 32 -6.59 8.52 -4.37
CA GLN A 32 -5.49 9.02 -3.53
C GLN A 32 -4.86 7.90 -2.70
N ILE A 33 -5.67 6.97 -2.17
CA ILE A 33 -5.22 5.80 -1.44
C ILE A 33 -4.32 4.95 -2.33
N GLU A 34 -4.76 4.58 -3.54
CA GLU A 34 -3.99 3.76 -4.45
C GLU A 34 -2.64 4.39 -4.80
N GLN A 35 -2.64 5.67 -5.16
CA GLN A 35 -1.41 6.40 -5.50
C GLN A 35 -0.46 6.46 -4.28
N SER A 36 -0.97 6.91 -3.13
CA SER A 36 -0.16 7.03 -1.91
C SER A 36 0.36 5.68 -1.45
N TYR A 37 -0.44 4.62 -1.59
CA TYR A 37 -0.05 3.26 -1.24
C TYR A 37 1.12 2.78 -2.10
N LEU A 38 1.03 2.95 -3.42
CA LEU A 38 2.08 2.53 -4.36
C LEU A 38 3.38 3.33 -4.15
N GLU A 39 3.29 4.63 -3.87
CA GLU A 39 4.47 5.45 -3.57
C GLU A 39 5.16 5.00 -2.29
N ASN A 40 4.41 4.78 -1.21
CA ASN A 40 4.94 4.30 0.05
C ASN A 40 5.48 2.87 -0.04
N LEU A 41 4.85 2.01 -0.85
CA LEU A 41 5.34 0.67 -1.12
C LEU A 41 6.69 0.71 -1.84
N LYS A 42 6.85 1.54 -2.88
CA LYS A 42 8.12 1.68 -3.60
C LYS A 42 9.27 2.14 -2.70
N ASP A 43 9.00 3.09 -1.81
CA ASP A 43 9.97 3.59 -0.83
C ASP A 43 10.44 2.45 0.09
N LEU A 44 9.49 1.70 0.67
CA LEU A 44 9.78 0.61 1.59
C LEU A 44 10.40 -0.62 0.92
N LEU A 45 10.07 -0.90 -0.34
CA LEU A 45 10.62 -2.04 -1.10
C LEU A 45 12.14 -1.97 -1.23
N SER A 46 12.71 -0.76 -1.29
CA SER A 46 14.16 -0.57 -1.43
C SER A 46 14.97 -1.04 -0.21
N GLY A 47 14.34 -1.08 0.97
CA GLY A 47 14.98 -1.46 2.24
C GLY A 47 14.46 -2.76 2.87
N ALA A 48 13.40 -3.37 2.30
CA ALA A 48 12.74 -4.51 2.92
C ALA A 48 13.38 -5.85 2.52
N THR A 49 14.02 -6.53 3.49
CA THR A 49 14.48 -7.92 3.32
C THR A 49 13.32 -8.93 3.49
N ILE A 50 12.29 -8.58 4.27
CA ILE A 50 11.10 -9.41 4.50
C ILE A 50 9.86 -8.61 4.08
N ARG A 51 9.15 -9.11 3.07
CA ARG A 51 8.02 -8.40 2.44
C ARG A 51 6.65 -8.68 3.06
N THR A 52 6.54 -9.75 3.87
CA THR A 52 5.28 -10.23 4.48
C THR A 52 4.50 -9.16 5.27
N TYR A 53 5.20 -8.18 5.83
CA TYR A 53 4.58 -7.12 6.64
C TYR A 53 4.41 -5.79 5.89
N LEU A 54 4.90 -5.69 4.65
CA LEU A 54 4.77 -4.48 3.85
C LEU A 54 3.32 -4.02 3.70
N PRO A 55 2.32 -4.91 3.46
CA PRO A 55 0.94 -4.46 3.36
C PRO A 55 0.45 -3.71 4.60
N ILE A 56 0.84 -4.19 5.78
CA ILE A 56 0.47 -3.58 7.07
C ILE A 56 1.16 -2.22 7.26
N PHE A 57 2.46 -2.14 6.97
CA PHE A 57 3.22 -0.90 7.14
C PHE A 57 2.76 0.19 6.17
N VAL A 58 2.57 -0.16 4.91
CA VAL A 58 2.08 0.78 3.89
C VAL A 58 0.68 1.26 4.26
N SER A 59 -0.24 0.37 4.64
CA SER A 59 -1.60 0.77 5.05
C SER A 59 -1.62 1.73 6.23
N ARG A 60 -0.73 1.54 7.21
CA ARG A 60 -0.63 2.46 8.35
C ARG A 60 -0.16 3.84 7.91
N LYS A 61 0.88 3.90 7.08
CA LYS A 61 1.44 5.16 6.58
C LYS A 61 0.44 5.93 5.73
N VAL A 62 -0.29 5.24 4.85
CA VAL A 62 -1.40 5.84 4.08
C VAL A 62 -2.47 6.38 5.02
N LYS A 63 -2.90 5.59 6.00
CA LYS A 63 -3.91 6.04 6.97
C LYS A 63 -3.48 7.27 7.76
N GLU A 64 -2.23 7.32 8.21
CA GLU A 64 -1.66 8.48 8.92
C GLU A 64 -1.73 9.75 8.08
N THR A 65 -1.42 9.65 6.78
CA THR A 65 -1.56 10.75 5.82
C THR A 65 -3.01 11.22 5.72
N LEU A 66 -3.97 10.30 5.51
CA LEU A 66 -5.39 10.65 5.38
C LEU A 66 -5.96 11.29 6.66
N THR A 67 -5.47 10.90 7.83
CA THR A 67 -5.91 11.48 9.11
C THR A 67 -5.22 12.79 9.48
N SER A 68 -4.04 13.07 8.92
CA SER A 68 -3.29 14.30 9.20
C SER A 68 -3.75 15.49 8.35
N GLU A 69 -4.54 15.25 7.30
CA GLU A 69 -5.15 16.28 6.46
C GLU A 69 -6.52 16.79 6.99
N VAL A 70 -6.90 16.43 8.24
CA VAL A 70 -8.15 16.86 8.92
C VAL A 70 -7.87 17.75 10.13
#